data_AF-A0A0D0BEH6-F1
#
_entry.id   AF-A0A0D0BEH6-F1
#
_cell.length_a   1.000
_cell.length_b   1.000
_cell.length_c   1.000
_cell.angle_alpha   90.00
_cell.angle_beta   90.00
_cell.angle_gamma   90.00
#
_symmetry.space_group_name_H-M   'P 1'
#
loop_
_entity.id
_entity.type
_entity.pdbx_description
1 polymer ?
#
loop_
_entity_poly.entity_id
_entity_poly.type
_entity_poly.pdbx_seq_one_letter_code
_entity_poly.pdbx_strand_id
1 'polypeptide(L)'
;MINLQHIQDSEMTVNNGSMFANASGFTVINSKFIVISNDEKENIRKWLDAPDCAINFRVADDKRTEGTGQWILMQPEYIQWKRGPSVLWIQGKAGSGKTILSTTIIRDLEKGAPENVWYHYFDSRDNTDNKSTFRGYLLSLLLRVGADNTGKVHPALKGLFDKCSRQGLGGSSPTEKDLAIVLKEVLMTFSWGYIVLDAMDECSESKKVLAWLQNMPKQFYLLITSRYSPEGDTLRECLKISLDSRNGMVDEDIGKYLEESINFTGDLRAEVIKTLKDKAQGQ
;
A
#
# COMPACT_ATOMS: atom_id res chain seq x y z
N MET A 1 52.44 4.50 0.60
CA MET A 1 52.88 3.49 1.60
C MET A 1 52.43 4.01 2.96
N ILE A 2 51.45 3.35 3.59
CA ILE A 2 51.14 3.32 5.05
C ILE A 2 50.62 4.68 5.63
N ASN A 3 49.48 4.80 6.35
CA ASN A 3 48.86 3.89 7.30
C ASN A 3 47.34 4.13 7.42
N LEU A 4 46.57 3.04 7.49
CA LEU A 4 45.22 2.96 8.05
C LEU A 4 45.36 2.73 9.55
N GLN A 5 44.70 3.50 10.41
CA GLN A 5 44.42 3.07 11.78
C GLN A 5 43.19 3.76 12.39
N HIS A 6 42.26 2.90 12.81
CA HIS A 6 41.30 3.03 13.91
C HIS A 6 40.38 4.24 13.99
N ILE A 7 39.15 4.06 13.49
CA ILE A 7 37.97 4.67 14.09
C ILE A 7 37.57 3.76 15.26
N GLN A 8 37.80 4.21 16.49
CA GLN A 8 37.22 3.61 17.69
C GLN A 8 35.72 3.91 17.69
N ASP A 9 34.90 2.86 17.78
CA ASP A 9 33.50 2.97 18.13
C ASP A 9 33.39 3.61 19.52
N SER A 10 33.03 4.88 19.56
CA SER A 10 32.68 5.57 20.80
C SER A 10 31.25 5.16 21.18
N GLU A 11 31.10 4.34 22.22
CA GLU A 11 29.84 4.18 22.95
C GLU A 11 29.44 5.54 23.53
N MET A 12 28.51 6.23 22.87
CA MET A 12 27.82 7.36 23.47
C MET A 12 26.60 6.85 24.23
N THR A 13 26.68 6.90 25.56
CA THR A 13 25.53 6.77 26.45
C THR A 13 24.63 7.99 26.29
N VAL A 14 23.63 7.90 25.40
CA VAL A 14 22.56 8.89 25.32
C VAL A 14 21.57 8.61 26.44
N ASN A 15 21.63 9.46 27.47
CA ASN A 15 20.72 9.44 28.60
C ASN A 15 19.37 10.05 28.18
N ASN A 16 18.55 9.29 27.46
CA ASN A 16 17.19 9.72 27.11
C ASN A 16 16.24 9.45 28.27
N GLY A 17 15.68 10.53 28.80
CA GLY A 17 14.77 10.55 29.93
C GLY A 17 13.59 9.57 29.80
N SER A 18 13.41 8.81 30.89
CA SER A 18 12.18 8.21 31.44
C SER A 18 11.14 7.48 30.56
N MET A 19 11.28 7.35 29.24
CA MET A 19 10.23 6.72 28.41
C MET A 19 10.28 5.18 28.36
N PHE A 20 11.36 4.54 28.84
CA PHE A 20 11.56 3.08 28.69
C PHE A 20 12.12 2.37 29.94
N ALA A 21 11.69 2.75 31.14
CA ALA A 21 12.22 2.18 32.39
C ALA A 21 12.09 0.63 32.53
N ASN A 22 11.24 -0.02 31.72
CA ASN A 22 10.88 -1.44 31.89
C ASN A 22 11.07 -2.31 30.63
N ALA A 23 11.83 -1.87 29.63
CA ALA A 23 12.10 -2.72 28.46
C ALA A 23 13.37 -3.57 28.72
N SER A 24 13.27 -4.90 28.61
CA SER A 24 14.40 -5.83 28.71
C SER A 24 14.41 -6.78 27.51
N GLY A 25 15.60 -7.20 27.07
CA GLY A 25 15.76 -8.22 26.02
C GLY A 25 15.94 -7.74 24.57
N PHE A 26 16.42 -6.52 24.31
CA PHE A 26 16.65 -6.02 22.94
C PHE A 26 18.04 -5.40 22.79
N THR A 27 18.59 -5.51 21.57
CA THR A 27 19.78 -4.78 21.14
C THR A 27 19.33 -3.57 20.33
N VAL A 28 19.67 -2.36 20.77
CA VAL A 28 19.54 -1.15 19.95
C VAL A 28 20.77 -1.06 19.07
N ILE A 29 20.67 -1.64 17.87
CA ILE A 29 21.50 -1.16 16.76
C ILE A 29 20.87 0.18 16.35
N ASN A 30 21.63 1.10 15.77
CA ASN A 30 21.16 2.40 15.26
C ASN A 30 20.15 2.28 14.08
N SER A 31 19.25 1.29 14.16
CA SER A 31 18.27 0.88 13.17
C SER A 31 16.88 1.29 13.63
N LYS A 32 16.08 1.72 12.65
CA LYS A 32 14.65 2.02 12.75
C LYS A 32 13.80 0.91 13.40
N PHE A 33 14.28 -0.32 13.39
CA PHE A 33 13.60 -1.48 13.94
C PHE A 33 14.46 -2.18 15.00
N ILE A 34 13.80 -2.89 15.91
CA ILE A 34 14.42 -3.79 16.88
C ILE A 34 14.15 -5.25 16.47
N VAL A 35 15.08 -6.14 16.82
CA VAL A 35 14.93 -7.59 16.63
C VAL A 35 14.14 -8.17 17.79
N ILE A 36 13.15 -9.00 17.50
CA ILE A 36 12.33 -9.72 18.49
C ILE A 36 12.31 -11.23 18.19
N SER A 37 11.85 -12.02 19.15
CA SER A 37 11.69 -13.46 18.94
C SER A 37 10.58 -13.77 17.92
N ASN A 38 10.67 -14.92 17.26
CA ASN A 38 9.62 -15.37 16.33
C ASN A 38 8.27 -15.54 17.01
N ASP A 39 8.25 -16.04 18.26
CA ASP A 39 7.01 -16.20 19.04
C ASP A 39 6.36 -14.85 19.34
N GLU A 40 7.16 -13.86 19.73
CA GLU A 40 6.68 -12.50 20.00
C GLU A 40 6.17 -11.81 18.73
N LYS A 41 6.87 -12.00 17.61
CA LYS A 41 6.43 -11.52 16.31
C LYS A 41 5.07 -12.10 15.93
N GLU A 42 4.90 -13.41 16.12
CA GLU A 42 3.63 -14.08 15.85
C GLU A 42 2.52 -13.60 16.80
N ASN A 43 2.84 -13.35 18.07
CA ASN A 43 1.89 -12.78 19.02
C ASN A 43 1.45 -11.36 18.60
N ILE A 44 2.37 -10.51 18.14
CA ILE A 44 2.04 -9.17 17.63
C ILE A 44 1.16 -9.27 16.39
N ARG A 45 1.46 -10.20 15.47
CA ARG A 45 0.63 -10.41 14.27
C ARG A 45 -0.78 -10.85 14.59
N LYS A 46 -0.92 -11.86 15.46
CA LYS A 46 -2.22 -12.35 15.94
C LYS A 46 -3.00 -11.29 16.71
N TRP A 47 -2.31 -10.46 17.49
CA TRP A 47 -2.94 -9.38 18.24
C TRP A 47 -3.42 -8.24 17.35
N LEU A 48 -2.67 -7.89 16.29
CA LEU A 48 -3.12 -6.90 15.31
C LEU A 48 -4.32 -7.41 14.50
N ASP A 49 -4.31 -8.70 14.16
CA ASP A 49 -5.34 -9.35 13.32
C ASP A 49 -5.65 -8.52 12.06
N ALA A 50 -4.59 -8.03 11.42
CA ALA A 50 -4.72 -7.12 10.29
C ALA A 50 -5.23 -7.86 9.04
N PRO A 51 -6.05 -7.20 8.20
CA PRO A 51 -6.56 -7.83 6.99
C PRO A 51 -5.42 -8.15 6.02
N ASP A 52 -5.44 -9.34 5.40
CA ASP A 52 -4.43 -9.73 4.42
C ASP A 52 -4.75 -9.21 3.01
N CYS A 53 -4.22 -8.03 2.69
CA CYS A 53 -4.27 -7.45 1.35
C CYS A 53 -3.34 -8.15 0.33
N ALA A 54 -2.43 -9.04 0.75
CA ALA A 54 -1.62 -9.80 -0.22
C ALA A 54 -2.46 -10.80 -1.01
N ILE A 55 -3.61 -11.25 -0.48
CA ILE A 55 -4.56 -12.07 -1.24
C ILE A 55 -5.10 -11.27 -2.43
N ASN A 56 -5.56 -10.04 -2.22
CA ASN A 56 -6.07 -9.17 -3.28
C ASN A 56 -5.01 -8.90 -4.36
N PHE A 57 -3.78 -8.60 -3.93
CA PHE A 57 -2.65 -8.44 -4.83
C PHE A 57 -2.39 -9.70 -5.68
N ARG A 58 -2.27 -10.88 -5.05
CA ARG A 58 -2.02 -12.15 -5.78
C ARG A 58 -3.14 -12.44 -6.77
N VAL A 59 -4.39 -12.34 -6.34
CA VAL A 59 -5.55 -12.58 -7.21
C VAL A 59 -5.57 -11.62 -8.41
N ALA A 60 -5.21 -10.35 -8.20
CA ALA A 60 -5.14 -9.38 -9.28
C ALA A 60 -3.97 -9.64 -10.23
N ASP A 61 -2.80 -10.01 -9.69
CA ASP A 61 -1.61 -10.31 -10.50
C ASP A 61 -1.76 -11.62 -11.29
N ASP A 62 -2.38 -12.65 -10.70
CA ASP A 62 -2.67 -13.92 -11.38
C ASP A 62 -3.70 -13.77 -12.51
N LYS A 63 -4.64 -12.81 -12.36
CA LYS A 63 -5.63 -12.48 -13.40
C LYS A 63 -5.08 -11.59 -14.50
N ARG A 64 -3.92 -10.96 -14.28
CA ARG A 64 -3.33 -10.04 -15.24
C ARG A 64 -2.76 -10.83 -16.41
N THR A 65 -3.35 -10.61 -17.58
CA THR A 65 -2.82 -11.03 -18.88
C THR A 65 -1.41 -10.46 -19.09
N GLU A 66 -0.50 -11.27 -19.63
CA GLU A 66 0.87 -10.81 -19.85
C GLU A 66 0.87 -9.64 -20.86
N GLY A 67 1.70 -8.62 -20.62
CA GLY A 67 1.76 -7.46 -21.51
C GLY A 67 0.57 -6.49 -21.46
N THR A 68 -0.46 -6.72 -20.63
CA THR A 68 -1.55 -5.77 -20.40
C THR A 68 -1.32 -4.88 -19.17
N GLY A 69 -2.06 -3.77 -19.10
CA GLY A 69 -1.98 -2.78 -18.03
C GLY A 69 -0.72 -1.91 -18.04
N GLN A 70 0.28 -2.22 -18.88
CA GLN A 70 1.56 -1.49 -18.93
C GLN A 70 1.42 -0.05 -19.39
N TRP A 71 0.36 0.25 -20.16
CA TRP A 71 0.12 1.59 -20.67
C TRP A 71 -0.06 2.64 -19.56
N ILE A 72 -0.48 2.22 -18.35
CA ILE A 72 -0.64 3.13 -17.21
C ILE A 72 0.70 3.74 -16.78
N LEU A 73 1.79 2.97 -16.95
CA LEU A 73 3.15 3.37 -16.60
C LEU A 73 3.70 4.43 -17.56
N MET A 74 3.04 4.60 -18.71
CA MET A 74 3.40 5.59 -19.73
C MET A 74 2.56 6.87 -19.64
N GLN A 75 1.58 6.94 -18.72
CA GLN A 75 0.77 8.13 -18.58
C GLN A 75 1.61 9.32 -18.08
N PRO A 76 1.48 10.52 -18.69
CA PRO A 76 2.22 11.70 -18.27
C PRO A 76 2.07 12.00 -16.77
N GLU A 77 0.86 11.84 -16.24
CA GLU A 77 0.54 12.05 -14.82
C GLU A 77 1.26 11.05 -13.92
N TYR A 78 1.38 9.78 -14.33
CA TYR A 78 2.14 8.78 -13.58
C TYR A 78 3.64 9.09 -13.58
N ILE A 79 4.19 9.42 -14.75
CA ILE A 79 5.60 9.81 -14.89
C ILE A 79 5.90 11.07 -14.06
N GLN A 80 4.99 12.05 -14.08
CA GLN A 80 5.10 13.27 -13.29
C GLN A 80 5.02 12.98 -11.79
N TRP A 81 4.06 12.15 -11.35
CA TRP A 81 3.89 11.75 -9.96
C TRP A 81 5.15 11.09 -9.38
N LYS A 82 5.87 10.28 -10.17
CA LYS A 82 7.14 9.68 -9.71
C LYS A 82 8.25 10.70 -9.44
N ARG A 83 8.15 11.95 -9.91
CA ARG A 83 9.19 12.99 -9.73
C ARG A 83 9.17 13.67 -8.37
N GLY A 84 8.06 13.61 -7.63
CA GLY A 84 7.97 14.24 -6.32
C GLY A 84 6.78 13.76 -5.50
N PRO A 85 6.90 13.69 -4.15
CA PRO A 85 5.82 13.24 -3.29
C PRO A 85 4.54 14.06 -3.52
N SER A 86 3.49 13.37 -3.92
CA SER A 86 2.20 13.96 -4.26
C SER A 86 1.13 12.86 -4.32
N VAL A 87 -0.09 13.23 -4.69
CA VAL A 87 -1.20 12.30 -4.87
C VAL A 87 -1.44 12.04 -6.36
N LEU A 88 -1.54 10.78 -6.75
CA LEU A 88 -2.08 10.35 -8.04
C LEU A 88 -3.39 9.61 -7.82
N TRP A 89 -4.46 10.10 -8.44
CA TRP A 89 -5.79 9.50 -8.35
C TRP A 89 -6.24 8.95 -9.70
N ILE A 90 -6.41 7.64 -9.77
CA ILE A 90 -6.88 6.93 -10.97
C ILE A 90 -8.38 6.66 -10.82
N GLN A 91 -9.19 7.24 -11.69
CA GLN A 91 -10.64 7.13 -11.65
C GLN A 91 -11.19 6.44 -12.89
N GLY A 92 -12.18 5.58 -12.72
CA GLY A 92 -12.84 4.91 -13.83
C GLY A 92 -14.09 4.14 -13.40
N LYS A 93 -14.97 3.85 -14.35
CA LYS A 93 -16.20 3.07 -14.10
C LYS A 93 -15.93 1.66 -13.54
N ALA A 94 -16.98 1.02 -13.03
CA ALA A 94 -16.90 -0.40 -12.67
C ALA A 94 -16.42 -1.22 -13.88
N GLY A 95 -15.54 -2.20 -13.66
CA GLY A 95 -14.99 -3.03 -14.74
C GLY A 95 -13.79 -2.43 -15.50
N SER A 96 -13.42 -1.16 -15.31
CA SER A 96 -12.35 -0.48 -16.06
C SER A 96 -10.91 -0.94 -15.72
N GLY A 97 -10.73 -2.09 -15.08
CA GLY A 97 -9.40 -2.64 -14.77
C GLY A 97 -8.60 -1.95 -13.65
N LYS A 98 -9.17 -1.02 -12.86
CA LYS A 98 -8.46 -0.27 -11.79
C LYS A 98 -7.56 -1.13 -10.91
N THR A 99 -8.07 -2.24 -10.38
CA THR A 99 -7.33 -3.18 -9.52
C THR A 99 -6.16 -3.85 -10.26
N ILE A 100 -6.31 -4.16 -11.56
CA ILE A 100 -5.21 -4.68 -12.39
C ILE A 100 -4.15 -3.59 -12.62
N LEU A 101 -4.57 -2.35 -12.85
CA LEU A 101 -3.67 -1.21 -13.06
C LEU A 101 -2.90 -0.84 -11.78
N SER A 102 -3.57 -0.75 -10.63
CA SER A 102 -2.90 -0.50 -9.34
C SER A 102 -1.91 -1.61 -8.98
N THR A 103 -2.27 -2.87 -9.24
CA THR A 103 -1.35 -4.02 -9.07
C THR A 103 -0.15 -3.95 -10.02
N THR A 104 -0.36 -3.54 -11.27
CA THR A 104 0.71 -3.30 -12.25
C THR A 104 1.65 -2.19 -11.76
N ILE A 105 1.11 -1.12 -11.18
CA ILE A 105 1.90 -0.04 -10.61
C ILE A 105 2.68 -0.52 -9.38
N ILE A 106 2.07 -1.28 -8.46
CA ILE A 106 2.77 -1.85 -7.31
C ILE A 106 3.98 -2.66 -7.79
N ARG A 107 3.80 -3.53 -8.81
CA ARG A 107 4.90 -4.30 -9.42
C ARG A 107 6.00 -3.42 -10.00
N ASP A 108 5.67 -2.30 -10.66
CA ASP A 108 6.66 -1.35 -11.15
C ASP A 108 7.44 -0.70 -10.00
N LEU A 109 6.74 -0.26 -8.96
CA LEU A 109 7.34 0.42 -7.81
C LEU A 109 8.25 -0.53 -7.02
N GLU A 110 7.85 -1.78 -6.84
CA GLU A 110 8.64 -2.81 -6.15
C GLU A 110 9.97 -3.12 -6.86
N LYS A 111 10.07 -2.92 -8.19
CA LYS A 111 11.35 -3.09 -8.91
C LYS A 111 12.40 -2.06 -8.50
N GLY A 112 11.98 -0.84 -8.18
CA GLY A 112 12.87 0.25 -7.78
C GLY A 112 13.01 0.43 -6.27
N ALA A 113 12.00 0.02 -5.51
CA ALA A 113 11.83 0.37 -4.10
C ALA A 113 11.13 -0.73 -3.28
N PRO A 114 11.60 -1.99 -3.30
CA PRO A 114 10.86 -3.14 -2.75
C PRO A 114 10.52 -3.01 -1.25
N GLU A 115 11.31 -2.28 -0.48
CA GLU A 115 11.10 -2.09 0.96
C GLU A 115 10.22 -0.86 1.31
N ASN A 116 9.87 -0.04 0.32
CA ASN A 116 9.18 1.25 0.49
C ASN A 116 7.87 1.32 -0.30
N VAL A 117 7.24 0.16 -0.57
CA VAL A 117 5.93 0.06 -1.21
C VAL A 117 4.97 -0.63 -0.27
N TRP A 118 3.91 0.07 0.12
CA TRP A 118 2.85 -0.47 0.96
C TRP A 118 1.50 -0.23 0.31
N TYR A 119 0.56 -1.13 0.54
CA TYR A 119 -0.71 -1.08 -0.14
C TYR A 119 -1.85 -1.62 0.73
N HIS A 120 -3.04 -1.08 0.49
CA HIS A 120 -4.31 -1.58 1.03
C HIS A 120 -5.32 -1.69 -0.11
N TYR A 121 -6.03 -2.81 -0.17
CA TYR A 121 -7.14 -3.01 -1.08
C TYR A 121 -8.43 -2.89 -0.27
N PHE A 122 -9.23 -1.88 -0.56
CA PHE A 122 -10.59 -1.82 -0.04
C PHE A 122 -11.44 -2.84 -0.80
N ASP A 123 -12.17 -3.68 -0.06
CA ASP A 123 -13.03 -4.71 -0.62
C ASP A 123 -14.29 -4.84 0.24
N SER A 124 -15.40 -4.34 -0.30
CA SER A 124 -16.72 -4.34 0.35
C SER A 124 -17.34 -5.74 0.46
N ARG A 125 -16.78 -6.73 -0.25
CA ARG A 125 -17.24 -8.13 -0.22
C ARG A 125 -16.42 -8.98 0.75
N ASP A 126 -15.44 -8.41 1.42
CA ASP A 126 -14.66 -9.10 2.42
C ASP A 126 -15.54 -9.38 3.64
N ASN A 127 -15.83 -10.66 3.89
CA ASN A 127 -16.76 -11.10 4.94
C ASN A 127 -16.29 -10.81 6.38
N THR A 128 -15.10 -10.22 6.56
CA THR A 128 -14.59 -9.81 7.88
C THR A 128 -14.86 -8.33 8.16
N ASP A 129 -15.36 -7.56 7.18
CA ASP A 129 -15.46 -6.09 7.17
C ASP A 129 -14.13 -5.34 7.40
N ASN A 130 -13.03 -6.04 7.66
CA ASN A 130 -11.74 -5.44 7.98
C ASN A 130 -11.08 -4.80 6.77
N LYS A 131 -11.52 -5.06 5.53
CA LYS A 131 -10.95 -4.38 4.35
C LYS A 131 -11.70 -3.11 3.95
N SER A 132 -12.94 -2.91 4.40
CA SER A 132 -13.78 -1.78 3.99
C SER A 132 -13.77 -0.61 4.98
N THR A 133 -13.11 -0.72 6.14
CA THR A 133 -13.12 0.31 7.20
C THR A 133 -11.81 1.09 7.33
N PHE A 134 -11.87 2.24 8.01
CA PHE A 134 -10.67 3.03 8.35
C PHE A 134 -9.75 2.27 9.30
N ARG A 135 -10.32 1.58 10.31
CA ARG A 135 -9.57 0.69 11.21
C ARG A 135 -8.80 -0.38 10.43
N GLY A 136 -9.47 -1.00 9.48
CA GLY A 136 -8.91 -1.98 8.56
C GLY A 136 -7.65 -1.52 7.84
N TYR A 137 -7.75 -0.34 7.22
CA TYR A 137 -6.64 0.37 6.59
C TYR A 137 -5.50 0.64 7.57
N LEU A 138 -5.79 1.12 8.78
CA LEU A 138 -4.74 1.39 9.78
C LEU A 138 -3.99 0.11 10.20
N LEU A 139 -4.73 -0.97 10.45
CA LEU A 139 -4.17 -2.26 10.84
C LEU A 139 -3.29 -2.85 9.73
N SER A 140 -3.77 -2.84 8.49
CA SER A 140 -3.05 -3.38 7.34
C SER A 140 -1.74 -2.64 7.11
N LEU A 141 -1.78 -1.30 7.07
CA LEU A 141 -0.57 -0.51 6.89
C LEU A 141 0.36 -0.68 8.08
N LEU A 142 -0.13 -0.59 9.31
CA LEU A 142 0.72 -0.67 10.50
C LEU A 142 1.45 -2.01 10.58
N LEU A 143 0.79 -3.12 10.22
CA LEU A 143 1.46 -4.42 10.13
C LEU A 143 2.58 -4.38 9.07
N ARG A 144 2.30 -3.82 7.89
CA ARG A 144 3.26 -3.79 6.76
C ARG A 144 4.44 -2.85 6.97
N VAL A 145 4.24 -1.68 7.58
CA VAL A 145 5.30 -0.70 7.82
C VAL A 145 6.03 -0.94 9.14
N GLY A 146 5.34 -1.52 10.12
CA GLY A 146 5.80 -1.66 11.50
C GLY A 146 6.41 -3.00 11.82
N ALA A 147 6.22 -4.03 10.99
CA ALA A 147 6.83 -5.35 11.18
C ALA A 147 7.30 -5.92 9.84
N ASP A 148 8.55 -6.39 9.78
CA ASP A 148 9.09 -7.01 8.59
C ASP A 148 8.98 -8.55 8.61
N ASN A 149 9.33 -9.18 7.49
CA ASN A 149 9.36 -10.64 7.39
C ASN A 149 10.59 -11.26 8.08
N THR A 150 11.58 -10.48 8.50
CA THR A 150 12.85 -10.95 9.09
C THR A 150 12.87 -10.99 10.63
N GLY A 151 11.77 -10.64 11.29
CA GLY A 151 11.69 -10.67 12.76
C GLY A 151 12.03 -9.34 13.41
N LYS A 152 11.97 -8.25 12.63
CA LYS A 152 12.15 -6.90 13.13
C LYS A 152 10.79 -6.22 13.27
N VAL A 153 10.65 -5.46 14.35
CA VAL A 153 9.45 -4.67 14.66
C VAL A 153 9.86 -3.24 15.01
N HIS A 154 9.02 -2.28 14.65
CA HIS A 154 9.24 -0.90 15.02
C HIS A 154 8.97 -0.72 16.52
N PRO A 155 9.83 -0.02 17.28
CA PRO A 155 9.65 0.18 18.72
C PRO A 155 8.28 0.74 19.10
N ALA A 156 7.71 1.64 18.30
CA ALA A 156 6.37 2.19 18.52
C ALA A 156 5.26 1.11 18.48
N LEU A 157 5.32 0.20 17.50
CA LEU A 157 4.38 -0.92 17.40
C LEU A 157 4.56 -1.89 18.57
N LYS A 158 5.82 -2.18 18.93
CA LYS A 158 6.13 -3.01 20.10
C LYS A 158 5.59 -2.40 21.39
N GLY A 159 5.79 -1.10 21.60
CA GLY A 159 5.29 -0.38 22.77
C GLY A 159 3.76 -0.38 22.85
N LEU A 160 3.07 -0.26 21.71
CA LEU A 160 1.61 -0.38 21.67
C LEU A 160 1.15 -1.79 22.06
N PHE A 161 1.79 -2.83 21.51
CA PHE A 161 1.50 -4.22 21.87
C PHE A 161 1.71 -4.48 23.37
N ASP A 162 2.82 -4.00 23.94
CA ASP A 162 3.12 -4.17 25.37
C ASP A 162 2.12 -3.44 26.27
N LYS A 163 1.73 -2.22 25.89
CA LYS A 163 0.70 -1.43 26.60
C LYS A 163 -0.63 -2.18 26.64
N CYS A 164 -1.06 -2.76 25.52
CA CYS A 164 -2.31 -3.52 25.42
C CYS A 164 -2.26 -4.87 26.14
N SER A 165 -1.11 -5.56 26.09
CA SER A 165 -0.91 -6.87 26.72
C SER A 165 -0.89 -6.82 28.25
N ARG A 166 -0.49 -5.68 28.84
CA ARG A 166 -0.48 -5.48 30.30
C ARG A 166 -1.87 -5.30 30.93
N GLN A 167 -2.94 -5.19 30.13
CA GLN A 167 -4.29 -4.91 30.62
C GLN A 167 -5.10 -6.17 31.04
N GLY A 168 -4.48 -7.35 31.07
CA GLY A 168 -5.08 -8.58 31.62
C GLY A 168 -5.20 -9.72 30.62
N LEU A 169 -5.80 -10.84 31.06
CA LEU A 169 -5.99 -12.07 30.28
C LEU A 169 -6.91 -11.82 29.07
N GLY A 170 -6.30 -11.52 27.92
CA GLY A 170 -6.99 -11.27 26.65
C GLY A 170 -6.39 -10.12 25.85
N GLY A 171 -5.71 -9.17 26.51
CA GLY A 171 -5.25 -7.91 25.89
C GLY A 171 -6.40 -7.05 25.38
N SER A 172 -6.32 -5.73 25.51
CA SER A 172 -7.30 -4.86 24.82
C SER A 172 -6.89 -4.67 23.36
N SER A 173 -7.87 -4.73 22.45
CA SER A 173 -7.63 -4.33 21.06
C SER A 173 -7.32 -2.82 21.03
N PRO A 174 -6.29 -2.36 20.29
CA PRO A 174 -5.92 -0.94 20.29
C PRO A 174 -7.04 -0.11 19.67
N THR A 175 -7.26 1.11 20.17
CA THR A 175 -8.26 2.01 19.57
C THR A 175 -7.80 2.49 18.19
N GLU A 176 -8.71 2.96 17.33
CA GLU A 176 -8.32 3.58 16.06
C GLU A 176 -7.38 4.78 16.26
N LYS A 177 -7.57 5.53 17.35
CA LYS A 177 -6.71 6.66 17.70
C LYS A 177 -5.29 6.20 18.04
N ASP A 178 -5.14 5.13 18.83
CA ASP A 178 -3.83 4.55 19.12
C ASP A 178 -3.15 4.05 17.84
N LEU A 179 -3.89 3.33 16.99
CA LEU A 179 -3.38 2.83 15.70
C LEU A 179 -2.92 3.96 14.78
N ALA A 180 -3.71 5.02 14.64
CA ALA A 180 -3.39 6.17 13.82
C ALA A 180 -2.11 6.89 14.32
N ILE A 181 -2.02 7.14 15.63
CA ILE A 181 -0.84 7.77 16.25
C ILE A 181 0.41 6.93 15.97
N VAL A 182 0.35 5.63 16.24
CA VAL A 182 1.50 4.73 16.09
C VAL A 182 1.88 4.57 14.62
N LEU A 183 0.91 4.44 13.72
CA LEU A 183 1.18 4.40 12.28
C LEU A 183 1.92 5.67 11.83
N LYS A 184 1.48 6.86 12.27
CA LYS A 184 2.17 8.11 11.95
C LYS A 184 3.59 8.15 12.50
N GLU A 185 3.81 7.67 13.72
CA GLU A 185 5.15 7.58 14.32
C GLU A 185 6.08 6.66 13.51
N VAL A 186 5.60 5.48 13.12
CA VAL A 186 6.36 4.53 12.28
C VAL A 186 6.67 5.15 10.90
N LEU A 187 5.72 5.86 10.32
CA LEU A 187 5.90 6.50 9.01
C LEU A 187 6.92 7.65 9.05
N MET A 188 6.92 8.44 10.13
CA MET A 188 7.88 9.54 10.32
C MET A 188 9.34 9.08 10.36
N THR A 189 9.60 7.80 10.62
CA THR A 189 10.97 7.24 10.59
C THR A 189 11.41 6.80 9.18
N PHE A 190 10.55 6.88 8.14
CA PHE A 190 10.96 6.70 6.74
C PHE A 190 11.27 8.05 6.09
N SER A 191 12.33 8.12 5.29
CA SER A 191 12.64 9.32 4.50
C SER A 191 11.66 9.55 3.35
N TRP A 192 11.05 8.49 2.81
CA TRP A 192 10.01 8.51 1.78
C TRP A 192 9.38 7.12 1.60
N GLY A 193 8.28 7.02 0.85
CA GLY A 193 7.75 5.74 0.36
C GLY A 193 6.45 5.86 -0.43
N TYR A 194 6.01 4.76 -1.04
CA TYR A 194 4.78 4.66 -1.82
C TYR A 194 3.66 4.00 -0.99
N ILE A 195 2.49 4.62 -0.99
CA ILE A 195 1.28 4.04 -0.39
C ILE A 195 0.20 3.96 -1.48
N VAL A 196 -0.23 2.74 -1.80
CA VAL A 196 -1.23 2.47 -2.83
C VAL A 196 -2.55 2.01 -2.19
N LEU A 197 -3.63 2.75 -2.44
CA LEU A 197 -4.96 2.46 -1.92
C LEU A 197 -5.89 2.12 -3.10
N ASP A 198 -6.22 0.84 -3.24
CA ASP A 198 -7.09 0.37 -4.30
C ASP A 198 -8.56 0.42 -3.88
N ALA A 199 -9.42 0.83 -4.81
CA ALA A 199 -10.88 0.83 -4.70
C ALA A 199 -11.43 1.63 -3.50
N MET A 200 -10.95 2.86 -3.28
CA MET A 200 -11.38 3.75 -2.20
C MET A 200 -12.91 3.92 -2.11
N ASP A 201 -13.65 3.80 -3.21
CA ASP A 201 -15.11 3.83 -3.23
C ASP A 201 -15.78 2.63 -2.53
N GLU A 202 -15.04 1.56 -2.25
CA GLU A 202 -15.48 0.42 -1.44
C GLU A 202 -15.21 0.61 0.06
N CYS A 203 -14.61 1.73 0.47
CA CYS A 203 -14.45 2.09 1.87
C CYS A 203 -15.74 2.71 2.43
N SER A 204 -16.28 2.14 3.51
CA SER A 204 -17.45 2.68 4.22
C SER A 204 -17.16 3.99 4.96
N GLU A 205 -15.88 4.30 5.20
CA GLU A 205 -15.39 5.48 5.92
C GLU A 205 -14.40 6.29 5.07
N SER A 206 -14.57 6.35 3.74
CA SER A 206 -13.63 6.99 2.79
C SER A 206 -13.20 8.40 3.21
N LYS A 207 -14.13 9.24 3.66
CA LYS A 207 -13.87 10.61 4.13
C LYS A 207 -12.91 10.66 5.31
N LYS A 208 -12.98 9.67 6.21
CA LYS A 208 -12.10 9.56 7.39
C LYS A 208 -10.69 9.15 6.95
N VAL A 209 -10.57 8.24 5.98
CA VAL A 209 -9.29 7.88 5.35
C VAL A 209 -8.68 9.10 4.66
N LEU A 210 -9.44 9.83 3.84
CA LEU A 210 -8.95 11.01 3.12
C LEU A 210 -8.50 12.12 4.08
N ALA A 211 -9.26 12.40 5.14
CA ALA A 211 -8.88 13.36 6.18
C ALA A 211 -7.59 12.94 6.91
N TRP A 212 -7.40 11.64 7.14
CA TRP A 212 -6.15 11.12 7.70
C TRP A 212 -4.97 11.34 6.73
N LEU A 213 -5.14 11.02 5.44
CA LEU A 213 -4.11 11.18 4.41
C LEU A 213 -3.68 12.63 4.22
N GLN A 214 -4.59 13.60 4.35
CA GLN A 214 -4.24 15.03 4.32
C GLN A 214 -3.24 15.44 5.42
N ASN A 215 -3.23 14.71 6.53
CA ASN A 215 -2.40 14.98 7.70
C ASN A 215 -1.15 14.07 7.78
N MET A 216 -0.91 13.27 6.73
CA MET A 216 0.26 12.42 6.60
C MET A 216 1.53 13.23 6.31
N PRO A 217 2.71 12.69 6.62
CA PRO A 217 3.98 13.34 6.27
C PRO A 217 4.10 13.53 4.75
N LYS A 218 4.63 14.68 4.32
CA LYS A 218 4.70 15.04 2.89
C LYS A 218 5.76 14.27 2.09
N GLN A 219 6.50 13.35 2.70
CA GLN A 219 7.50 12.54 2.00
C GLN A 219 6.92 11.31 1.27
N PHE A 220 5.62 11.06 1.37
CA PHE A 220 4.99 9.87 0.80
C PHE A 220 4.30 10.18 -0.53
N TYR A 221 4.42 9.23 -1.45
CA TYR A 221 3.77 9.20 -2.74
C TYR A 221 2.48 8.39 -2.59
N LEU A 222 1.33 9.05 -2.71
CA LEU A 222 0.04 8.39 -2.56
C LEU A 222 -0.54 8.06 -3.93
N LEU A 223 -0.95 6.81 -4.13
CA LEU A 223 -1.77 6.41 -5.25
C LEU A 223 -3.13 5.95 -4.75
N ILE A 224 -4.20 6.47 -5.33
CA ILE A 224 -5.57 6.10 -4.98
C ILE A 224 -6.30 5.68 -6.24
N THR A 225 -7.02 4.56 -6.21
CA THR A 225 -7.98 4.21 -7.26
C THR A 225 -9.41 4.28 -6.74
N SER A 226 -10.35 4.71 -7.57
CA SER A 226 -11.78 4.66 -7.23
C SER A 226 -12.68 4.77 -8.46
N ARG A 227 -13.98 4.51 -8.29
CA ARG A 227 -15.00 5.11 -9.19
C ARG A 227 -15.00 6.64 -9.07
N TYR A 228 -15.64 7.32 -10.01
CA TYR A 228 -15.81 8.77 -9.92
C TYR A 228 -16.52 9.14 -8.62
N SER A 229 -15.82 9.90 -7.79
CA SER A 229 -16.33 10.43 -6.54
C SER A 229 -15.91 11.89 -6.44
N PRO A 230 -16.82 12.81 -6.06
CA PRO A 230 -16.48 14.20 -5.77
C PRO A 230 -15.52 14.34 -4.58
N GLU A 231 -15.31 13.27 -3.80
CA GLU A 231 -14.34 13.22 -2.70
C GLU A 231 -12.89 13.35 -3.20
N GLY A 232 -12.67 13.08 -4.50
CA GLY A 232 -11.46 13.35 -5.28
C GLY A 232 -10.80 14.72 -5.02
N ASP A 233 -11.65 15.73 -4.89
CA ASP A 233 -11.23 17.14 -4.87
C ASP A 233 -10.76 17.61 -3.49
N THR A 234 -10.84 16.75 -2.48
CA THR A 234 -10.43 17.09 -1.12
C THR A 234 -8.91 17.08 -0.93
N LEU A 235 -8.16 16.35 -1.75
CA LEU A 235 -6.69 16.29 -1.68
C LEU A 235 -6.09 17.41 -2.53
N ARG A 236 -5.26 18.27 -1.92
CA ARG A 236 -4.49 19.31 -2.63
C ARG A 236 -3.40 18.65 -3.48
N GLU A 237 -3.02 19.29 -4.60
CA GLU A 237 -1.91 18.83 -5.47
C GLU A 237 -2.08 17.39 -5.98
N CYS A 238 -3.30 17.08 -6.42
CA CYS A 238 -3.70 15.76 -6.90
C CYS A 238 -3.64 15.69 -8.44
N LEU A 239 -2.75 14.84 -8.96
CA LEU A 239 -2.74 14.44 -10.37
C LEU A 239 -3.85 13.41 -10.61
N LYS A 240 -4.54 13.48 -11.75
CA LYS A 240 -5.70 12.62 -12.02
C LYS A 240 -5.56 11.91 -13.36
N ILE A 241 -5.77 10.60 -13.36
CA ILE A 241 -5.92 9.80 -14.59
C ILE A 241 -7.36 9.32 -14.66
N SER A 242 -8.03 9.62 -15.77
CA SER A 242 -9.40 9.20 -16.08
C SER A 242 -9.37 8.03 -17.06
N LEU A 243 -9.82 6.85 -16.63
CA LEU A 243 -9.87 5.64 -17.45
C LEU A 243 -11.05 5.63 -18.43
N ASP A 244 -12.05 6.51 -18.26
CA ASP A 244 -13.20 6.58 -19.15
C ASP A 244 -12.91 7.32 -20.47
N SER A 245 -11.74 7.96 -20.57
CA SER A 245 -11.32 8.69 -21.75
C SER A 245 -10.76 7.70 -22.76
N ARG A 246 -11.36 7.61 -23.96
CA ARG A 246 -10.79 6.80 -25.04
C ARG A 246 -9.36 7.26 -25.32
N ASN A 247 -8.43 6.32 -25.15
CA ASN A 247 -7.02 6.51 -25.44
C ASN A 247 -6.58 5.31 -26.29
N GLY A 248 -5.85 5.55 -27.39
CA GLY A 248 -5.38 4.48 -28.27
C GLY A 248 -4.58 3.40 -27.52
N MET A 249 -3.90 3.77 -26.43
CA MET A 249 -3.19 2.79 -25.58
C MET A 249 -4.14 1.85 -24.82
N VAL A 250 -5.33 2.31 -24.44
CA VAL A 250 -6.37 1.48 -23.81
C VAL A 250 -6.98 0.52 -24.83
N ASP A 251 -7.23 1.00 -26.06
CA ASP A 251 -7.77 0.16 -27.14
C ASP A 251 -6.77 -0.94 -27.57
N GLU A 252 -5.47 -0.63 -27.57
CA GLU A 252 -4.40 -1.62 -27.77
C GLU A 252 -4.36 -2.64 -26.63
N ASP A 253 -4.47 -2.20 -25.38
CA ASP A 253 -4.45 -3.06 -24.19
C ASP A 253 -5.64 -4.03 -24.16
N ILE A 254 -6.85 -3.53 -24.44
CA ILE A 254 -8.06 -4.33 -24.61
C ILE A 254 -7.84 -5.35 -25.73
N GLY A 255 -7.18 -4.95 -26.82
CA GLY A 255 -6.82 -5.87 -27.90
C GLY A 255 -5.99 -7.06 -27.47
N LYS A 256 -4.90 -6.80 -26.74
CA LYS A 256 -4.04 -7.86 -26.20
C LYS A 256 -4.82 -8.79 -25.26
N TYR A 257 -5.63 -8.21 -24.37
CA TYR A 257 -6.48 -8.98 -23.47
C TYR A 257 -7.44 -9.91 -24.23
N LEU A 258 -8.12 -9.39 -25.25
CA LEU A 258 -9.05 -10.18 -26.08
C LEU A 258 -8.32 -11.24 -26.90
N GLU A 259 -7.13 -10.94 -27.41
CA GLU A 259 -6.31 -11.91 -28.15
C GLU A 259 -5.95 -13.12 -27.29
N GLU A 260 -5.58 -12.92 -26.03
CA GLU A 260 -5.24 -14.03 -25.11
C GLU A 260 -6.48 -14.73 -24.53
N SER A 261 -7.57 -13.99 -24.30
CA SER A 261 -8.77 -14.52 -23.64
C SER A 261 -9.72 -15.28 -24.57
N ILE A 262 -9.64 -15.04 -25.89
CA ILE A 262 -10.59 -15.58 -26.87
C ILE A 262 -9.98 -16.74 -27.64
N ASN A 263 -10.60 -17.91 -27.50
CA ASN A 263 -10.16 -19.16 -28.11
C ASN A 263 -10.88 -19.45 -29.46
N PHE A 264 -11.05 -18.44 -30.32
CA PHE A 264 -11.60 -18.61 -31.68
C PHE A 264 -10.48 -18.63 -32.72
N THR A 265 -10.65 -19.40 -33.79
CA THR A 265 -9.67 -19.55 -34.89
C THR A 265 -10.16 -18.94 -36.20
N GLY A 266 -9.25 -18.42 -37.02
CA GLY A 266 -9.53 -17.94 -38.38
C GLY A 266 -10.18 -16.56 -38.46
N ASP A 267 -10.83 -16.25 -39.59
CA ASP A 267 -11.40 -14.92 -39.89
C ASP A 267 -12.47 -14.46 -38.89
N LEU A 268 -13.20 -15.41 -38.29
CA LEU A 268 -14.17 -15.13 -37.21
C LEU A 268 -13.51 -14.46 -36.00
N ARG A 269 -12.24 -14.78 -35.71
CA ARG A 269 -11.51 -14.21 -34.56
C ARG A 269 -11.28 -12.72 -34.75
N ALA A 270 -10.85 -12.30 -35.96
CA ALA A 270 -10.56 -10.90 -36.25
C ALA A 270 -11.83 -10.04 -36.20
N GLU A 271 -12.95 -10.56 -36.75
CA GLU A 271 -14.23 -9.86 -36.74
C GLU A 271 -14.83 -9.76 -35.33
N VAL A 272 -14.73 -10.82 -34.52
CA VAL A 272 -15.17 -10.82 -33.11
C VAL A 272 -14.33 -9.85 -32.28
N ILE A 273 -12.99 -9.88 -32.38
CA ILE A 273 -12.12 -8.96 -31.64
C ILE A 273 -12.41 -7.51 -32.03
N LYS A 274 -12.53 -7.21 -33.33
CA LYS A 274 -12.86 -5.87 -33.81
C LYS A 274 -14.21 -5.39 -33.25
N THR A 275 -15.23 -6.25 -33.32
CA THR A 275 -16.57 -5.93 -32.79
C THR A 275 -16.55 -5.70 -31.28
N LEU A 276 -15.79 -6.51 -30.54
CA LEU A 276 -15.66 -6.37 -29.09
C LEU A 276 -14.90 -5.10 -28.71
N LYS A 277 -13.82 -4.73 -29.43
CA LYS A 277 -13.12 -3.44 -29.25
C LYS A 277 -14.05 -2.25 -29.51
N ASP A 278 -14.81 -2.29 -30.59
CA ASP A 278 -15.73 -1.20 -30.95
C ASP A 278 -16.86 -1.04 -29.92
N LYS A 279 -17.36 -2.17 -29.37
CA LYS A 279 -18.41 -2.20 -28.34
C LYS A 279 -17.89 -1.95 -26.93
N ALA A 280 -16.64 -2.27 -26.65
CA ALA A 280 -15.98 -2.04 -25.37
C ALA A 280 -16.01 -0.54 -24.99
N GLN A 281 -15.96 0.38 -25.96
CA GLN A 281 -15.89 1.82 -25.70
C GLN A 281 -14.73 2.19 -24.72
N GLY A 282 -13.66 1.40 -24.66
CA GLY A 282 -12.58 1.51 -23.67
C GLY A 282 -12.80 0.69 -22.37
N GLN A 283 -13.65 -0.35 -22.40
CA GLN A 283 -13.99 -1.21 -21.25
C GLN A 283 -13.78 -2.70 -21.50
#